data_AF-A0A7V4QDR9-F1
#
_entry.id   AF-A0A7V4QDR9-F1
#
_cell.length_a   1.000
_cell.length_b   1.000
_cell.length_c   1.000
_cell.angle_alpha   90.00
_cell.angle_beta   90.00
_cell.angle_gamma   90.00
#
_symmetry.space_group_name_H-M   'P 1'
#
loop_
_entity.id
_entity.type
_entity.pdbx_description
1 polymer ?
#
loop_
_entity_poly.entity_id
_entity_poly.type
_entity_poly.pdbx_seq_one_letter_code
_entity_poly.pdbx_strand_id
1 'polypeptide(L)'
;MLCFFVWLGYMLVGGNFFTVEDGMIYRSAQPSRAMIEKYHDEYGIKSIINLRGKHTEEDWYNEEVNESAKLGIVHFDLPFSATHEATQTQMEILLKTIREAPKPLWIHCAGGSDRTGLAVSLYMYGIKQQDAKHAKKGLSLFYGHFPYLWSKTGAMDRSFDNFIYLHEQSKVTRIERDKNISKFQIKR
;
A
#
# COMPACT_ATOMS: atom_id res chain seq x y z
N MET A 1 -15.09 -22.57 13.19
CA MET A 1 -14.94 -23.15 11.84
C MET A 1 -15.85 -22.48 10.80
N LEU A 2 -17.16 -22.34 11.03
CA LEU A 2 -18.08 -21.68 10.08
C LEU A 2 -17.68 -20.23 9.73
N CYS A 3 -17.28 -19.43 10.73
CA CYS A 3 -16.84 -18.05 10.49
C CYS A 3 -15.57 -17.93 9.64
N PHE A 4 -14.68 -18.92 9.67
CA PHE A 4 -13.47 -18.94 8.86
C PHE A 4 -13.79 -19.15 7.38
N PHE A 5 -14.72 -20.06 7.07
CA PHE A 5 -15.18 -20.31 5.70
C PHE A 5 -16.05 -19.16 5.16
N VAL A 6 -16.88 -18.52 6.00
CA VAL A 6 -17.62 -17.30 5.62
C VAL A 6 -16.66 -16.14 5.32
N TRP A 7 -15.62 -15.96 6.14
CA TRP A 7 -14.59 -14.94 5.95
C TRP A 7 -13.73 -15.21 4.69
N LEU A 8 -13.32 -16.47 4.46
CA LEU A 8 -12.68 -16.89 3.21
C LEU A 8 -13.57 -16.66 1.99
N GLY A 9 -14.87 -16.97 2.10
CA GLY A 9 -15.86 -16.70 1.07
C GLY A 9 -15.97 -15.20 0.75
N TYR A 10 -16.02 -14.35 1.77
CA TYR A 10 -16.01 -12.89 1.59
C TYR A 10 -14.74 -12.39 0.91
N MET A 11 -13.57 -12.93 1.25
CA MET A 11 -12.31 -12.58 0.59
C MET A 11 -12.28 -12.96 -0.89
N LEU A 12 -12.72 -14.18 -1.21
CA LEU A 12 -12.70 -14.72 -2.55
C LEU A 12 -13.75 -14.05 -3.45
N VAL A 13 -14.92 -13.73 -2.90
CA VAL A 13 -16.05 -13.14 -3.64
C VAL A 13 -15.99 -11.61 -3.70
N GLY A 14 -15.52 -10.96 -2.63
CA GLY A 14 -15.46 -9.48 -2.52
C GLY A 14 -14.18 -8.84 -3.04
N GLY A 15 -13.29 -9.61 -3.69
CA GLY A 15 -12.04 -9.10 -4.25
C GLY A 15 -11.07 -8.56 -3.19
N ASN A 16 -11.12 -9.08 -1.96
CA ASN A 16 -10.28 -8.61 -0.84
C ASN A 16 -10.42 -7.09 -0.57
N PHE A 17 -11.58 -6.49 -0.84
CA PHE A 17 -11.81 -5.05 -0.66
C PHE A 17 -12.03 -4.67 0.81
N PHE A 18 -11.21 -3.75 1.33
CA PHE A 18 -11.28 -3.27 2.71
C PHE A 18 -10.99 -1.77 2.82
N THR A 19 -11.65 -1.13 3.78
CA THR A 19 -11.35 0.25 4.20
C THR A 19 -10.08 0.29 5.03
N VAL A 20 -9.11 1.13 4.63
CA VAL A 20 -7.88 1.40 5.39
C VAL A 20 -8.06 2.64 6.25
N GLU A 21 -8.59 3.71 5.66
CA GLU A 21 -9.02 4.93 6.33
C GLU A 21 -10.32 5.40 5.67
N ASP A 22 -11.38 5.53 6.47
CA ASP A 22 -12.71 5.82 5.97
C ASP A 22 -12.76 7.14 5.18
N GLY A 23 -13.40 7.10 4.01
CA GLY A 23 -13.46 8.23 3.08
C GLY A 23 -12.11 8.68 2.51
N MET A 24 -11.01 7.94 2.72
CA MET A 24 -9.67 8.37 2.33
C MET A 24 -8.87 7.32 1.58
N ILE A 25 -8.74 6.10 2.14
CA ILE A 25 -7.93 5.03 1.54
C ILE A 25 -8.65 3.69 1.62
N TYR A 26 -8.70 3.00 0.49
CA TYR A 26 -9.22 1.65 0.33
C TYR A 26 -8.14 0.72 -0.24
N ARG A 27 -8.26 -0.57 0.03
CA ARG A 27 -7.35 -1.61 -0.46
C ARG A 27 -8.11 -2.76 -1.09
N SER A 28 -7.55 -3.43 -2.11
CA SER A 28 -8.12 -4.69 -2.63
C SER A 28 -7.16 -5.57 -3.43
N ALA A 29 -7.67 -6.71 -3.89
CA ALA A 29 -7.17 -7.47 -5.03
C ALA A 29 -7.51 -6.77 -6.37
N GLN A 30 -7.15 -7.40 -7.49
CA GLN A 30 -7.33 -6.85 -8.82
C GLN A 30 -8.80 -6.43 -9.06
N PRO A 31 -9.08 -5.15 -9.35
CA PRO A 31 -10.42 -4.70 -9.70
C PRO A 31 -10.84 -5.22 -11.08
N SER A 32 -12.14 -5.47 -11.22
CA SER A 32 -12.80 -5.60 -12.52
C SER A 32 -13.44 -4.28 -12.88
N ARG A 33 -13.77 -4.08 -14.16
CA ARG A 33 -14.53 -2.93 -14.64
C ARG A 33 -15.76 -2.61 -13.80
N ALA A 34 -16.59 -3.62 -13.50
CA ALA A 34 -17.80 -3.45 -12.70
C ALA A 34 -17.51 -3.03 -11.24
N MET A 35 -16.40 -3.48 -10.67
CA MET A 35 -15.98 -3.02 -9.33
C MET A 35 -15.53 -1.57 -9.33
N ILE A 36 -14.86 -1.12 -10.40
CA ILE A 36 -14.43 0.29 -10.54
C ILE A 36 -15.65 1.21 -10.60
N GLU A 37 -16.63 0.92 -11.45
CA GLU A 37 -17.87 1.69 -11.53
C GLU A 37 -18.63 1.67 -10.20
N LYS A 38 -18.84 0.48 -9.62
CA LYS A 38 -19.52 0.33 -8.33
C LYS A 38 -18.85 1.14 -7.22
N TYR A 39 -17.54 1.03 -7.05
CA TYR A 39 -16.84 1.68 -5.94
C TYR A 39 -16.59 3.16 -6.18
N HIS A 40 -16.50 3.59 -7.44
CA HIS A 40 -16.61 5.01 -7.78
C HIS A 40 -17.93 5.59 -7.25
N ASP A 41 -19.06 4.93 -7.51
CA ASP A 41 -20.38 5.45 -7.11
C ASP A 41 -20.61 5.33 -5.59
N GLU A 42 -20.20 4.23 -4.97
CA GLU A 42 -20.42 3.98 -3.53
C GLU A 42 -19.45 4.78 -2.62
N TYR A 43 -18.17 4.86 -3.00
CA TYR A 43 -17.13 5.45 -2.15
C TYR A 43 -16.57 6.76 -2.71
N GLY A 44 -16.95 7.17 -3.92
CA GLY A 44 -16.45 8.38 -4.56
C GLY A 44 -14.98 8.30 -4.98
N ILE A 45 -14.46 7.11 -5.29
CA ILE A 45 -13.04 6.89 -5.63
C ILE A 45 -12.56 7.88 -6.69
N LYS A 46 -11.48 8.62 -6.40
CA LYS A 46 -10.91 9.63 -7.31
C LYS A 46 -9.56 9.23 -7.88
N SER A 47 -8.89 8.27 -7.28
CA SER A 47 -7.64 7.73 -7.81
C SER A 47 -7.44 6.26 -7.48
N ILE A 48 -6.69 5.58 -8.35
CA ILE A 48 -6.28 4.19 -8.22
C ILE A 48 -4.75 4.09 -8.31
N ILE A 49 -4.13 3.33 -7.42
CA ILE A 49 -2.73 2.88 -7.52
C ILE A 49 -2.69 1.38 -7.81
N ASN A 50 -2.18 1.04 -8.99
CA ASN A 50 -1.92 -0.32 -9.43
C ASN A 50 -0.46 -0.73 -9.11
N LEU A 51 -0.31 -1.62 -8.13
CA LEU A 51 1.01 -2.12 -7.72
C LEU A 51 1.55 -3.26 -8.59
N ARG A 52 0.79 -3.71 -9.59
CA ARG A 52 1.26 -4.68 -10.59
C ARG A 52 2.07 -4.00 -11.70
N GLY A 53 1.95 -2.68 -11.82
CA GLY A 53 2.51 -1.89 -12.91
C GLY A 53 1.72 -2.02 -14.20
N LYS A 54 2.22 -1.40 -15.26
CA LYS A 54 1.64 -1.38 -16.60
C LYS A 54 1.72 -2.76 -17.28
N HIS A 55 0.60 -3.23 -17.85
CA HIS A 55 0.51 -4.49 -18.63
C HIS A 55 -0.40 -4.32 -19.85
N THR A 56 0.06 -3.61 -20.88
CA THR A 56 -0.78 -3.25 -22.07
C THR A 56 -1.27 -4.43 -22.89
N GLU A 57 -0.61 -5.58 -22.78
CA GLU A 57 -0.99 -6.80 -23.50
C GLU A 57 -2.07 -7.60 -22.77
N GLU A 58 -2.49 -7.15 -21.59
CA GLU A 58 -3.42 -7.86 -20.73
C GLU A 58 -4.78 -7.15 -20.68
N ASP A 59 -5.86 -7.89 -20.96
CA ASP A 59 -7.22 -7.34 -20.99
C ASP A 59 -7.62 -6.69 -19.67
N TRP A 60 -7.28 -7.31 -18.53
CA TRP A 60 -7.61 -6.78 -17.21
C TRP A 60 -7.02 -5.37 -16.97
N TYR A 61 -5.83 -5.09 -17.51
CA TYR A 61 -5.17 -3.80 -17.35
C TYR A 61 -5.83 -2.74 -18.24
N ASN A 62 -6.10 -3.12 -19.49
CA ASN A 62 -6.76 -2.23 -20.43
C ASN A 62 -8.18 -1.88 -19.97
N GLU A 63 -8.93 -2.85 -19.45
CA GLU A 63 -10.24 -2.61 -18.84
C GLU A 63 -10.15 -1.65 -17.64
N GLU A 64 -9.18 -1.85 -16.75
CA GLU A 64 -8.98 -1.01 -15.57
C GLU A 64 -8.66 0.44 -15.95
N VAL A 65 -7.70 0.64 -16.87
CA VAL A 65 -7.30 1.98 -17.33
C VAL A 65 -8.43 2.67 -18.08
N ASN A 66 -9.12 1.95 -18.99
CA ASN A 66 -10.21 2.52 -19.78
C ASN A 66 -11.41 2.92 -18.91
N GLU A 67 -11.81 2.07 -17.95
CA GLU A 67 -12.91 2.43 -17.05
C GLU A 67 -12.52 3.56 -16.10
N SER A 68 -11.28 3.55 -15.59
CA SER A 68 -10.77 4.66 -14.78
C SER A 68 -10.82 5.99 -15.56
N ALA A 69 -10.37 5.99 -16.81
CA ALA A 69 -10.40 7.17 -17.67
C ALA A 69 -11.84 7.64 -17.97
N LYS A 70 -12.76 6.70 -18.25
CA LYS A 70 -14.18 6.99 -18.48
C LYS A 70 -14.82 7.69 -17.28
N LEU A 71 -14.45 7.31 -16.05
CA LEU A 71 -14.99 7.86 -14.81
C LEU A 71 -14.19 9.07 -14.28
N GLY A 72 -13.13 9.49 -14.96
CA GLY A 72 -12.28 10.60 -14.50
C GLY A 72 -11.41 10.25 -13.28
N ILE A 73 -11.18 8.96 -13.03
CA ILE A 73 -10.33 8.46 -11.95
C ILE A 73 -8.87 8.56 -12.39
N VAL A 74 -8.03 9.20 -11.57
CA VAL A 74 -6.59 9.29 -11.83
C VAL A 74 -5.93 7.94 -11.55
N HIS A 75 -5.25 7.38 -12.54
CA HIS A 75 -4.62 6.07 -12.46
C HIS A 75 -3.09 6.17 -12.35
N PHE A 76 -2.51 5.46 -11.39
CA PHE A 76 -1.06 5.43 -11.14
C PHE A 76 -0.52 3.99 -11.20
N ASP A 77 0.41 3.75 -12.13
CA ASP A 77 1.15 2.50 -12.21
C ASP A 77 2.46 2.57 -11.43
N LEU A 78 2.54 1.85 -10.31
CA LEU A 78 3.75 1.78 -9.48
C LEU A 78 4.17 0.31 -9.31
N PRO A 79 5.04 -0.23 -10.18
CA PRO A 79 5.37 -1.65 -10.16
C PRO A 79 6.15 -2.05 -8.91
N PHE A 80 5.56 -2.96 -8.13
CA PHE A 80 6.23 -3.66 -7.03
C PHE A 80 6.29 -5.16 -7.36
N SER A 81 7.41 -5.79 -7.02
CA SER A 81 7.51 -7.25 -7.02
C SER A 81 6.90 -7.80 -5.74
N ALA A 82 6.15 -8.89 -5.81
CA ALA A 82 5.69 -9.58 -4.60
C ALA A 82 6.79 -10.45 -3.96
N THR A 83 7.88 -10.72 -4.69
CA THR A 83 8.91 -11.70 -4.32
C THR A 83 10.31 -11.11 -4.18
N HIS A 84 10.48 -9.83 -4.52
CA HIS A 84 11.73 -9.09 -4.36
C HIS A 84 11.48 -7.87 -3.47
N GLU A 85 12.50 -7.48 -2.71
CA GLU A 85 12.41 -6.35 -1.81
C GLU A 85 12.22 -5.04 -2.58
N ALA A 86 11.35 -4.18 -2.08
CA ALA A 86 11.19 -2.84 -2.59
C ALA A 86 12.39 -1.98 -2.18
N THR A 87 12.89 -1.20 -3.12
CA THR A 87 13.94 -0.22 -2.81
C THR A 87 13.37 0.92 -1.98
N GLN A 88 14.24 1.58 -1.20
CA GLN A 88 13.86 2.78 -0.44
C GLN A 88 13.21 3.84 -1.34
N THR A 89 13.78 4.09 -2.52
CA THR A 89 13.25 5.04 -3.50
C THR A 89 11.85 4.67 -3.97
N GLN A 90 11.57 3.39 -4.25
CA GLN A 90 10.22 2.95 -4.63
C GLN A 90 9.21 3.19 -3.51
N MET A 91 9.58 2.90 -2.26
CA MET A 91 8.72 3.11 -1.10
C MET A 91 8.45 4.60 -0.86
N GLU A 92 9.45 5.46 -1.06
CA GLU A 92 9.31 6.92 -0.96
C GLU A 92 8.41 7.49 -2.07
N ILE A 93 8.58 7.03 -3.30
CA ILE A 93 7.69 7.39 -4.42
C ILE A 93 6.25 6.97 -4.10
N LEU A 94 6.05 5.75 -3.63
CA LEU A 94 4.72 5.27 -3.25
C LEU A 94 4.10 6.15 -2.15
N LEU A 95 4.84 6.46 -1.09
CA LEU A 95 4.34 7.33 -0.02
C LEU A 95 4.03 8.74 -0.50
N LYS A 96 4.85 9.30 -1.40
CA LYS A 96 4.60 10.59 -2.02
C LYS A 96 3.31 10.56 -2.84
N THR A 97 3.14 9.55 -3.70
CA THR A 97 1.92 9.36 -4.49
C THR A 97 0.70 9.17 -3.60
N ILE A 98 0.80 8.38 -2.52
CA ILE A 98 -0.29 8.24 -1.55
C ILE A 98 -0.62 9.57 -0.88
N ARG A 99 0.34 10.45 -0.61
CA ARG A 99 0.09 11.77 -0.03
C ARG A 99 -0.61 12.72 -1.00
N GLU A 100 -0.20 12.71 -2.26
CA GLU A 100 -0.59 13.71 -3.26
C GLU A 100 -1.80 13.30 -4.11
N ALA A 101 -2.06 12.00 -4.26
CA ALA A 101 -3.13 11.51 -5.11
C ALA A 101 -4.52 11.93 -4.61
N PRO A 102 -5.46 12.28 -5.52
CA PRO A 102 -6.84 12.66 -5.17
C PRO A 102 -7.53 11.64 -4.26
N LYS A 103 -8.21 12.12 -3.22
CA LYS A 103 -8.93 11.28 -2.25
C LYS A 103 -10.44 11.24 -2.51
N PRO A 104 -11.08 10.08 -2.36
CA PRO A 104 -10.53 8.83 -1.82
C PRO A 104 -9.68 8.02 -2.82
N LEU A 105 -8.60 7.41 -2.33
CA LEU A 105 -7.62 6.65 -3.09
C LEU A 105 -7.84 5.14 -2.89
N TRP A 106 -7.76 4.37 -3.97
CA TRP A 106 -7.81 2.92 -3.93
C TRP A 106 -6.48 2.29 -4.34
N ILE A 107 -5.90 1.44 -3.49
CA ILE A 107 -4.62 0.77 -3.74
C ILE A 107 -4.86 -0.73 -3.95
N HIS A 108 -4.35 -1.32 -5.03
CA HIS A 108 -4.48 -2.76 -5.25
C HIS A 108 -3.23 -3.42 -5.84
N CYS A 109 -3.24 -4.75 -5.84
CA CYS A 109 -2.32 -5.58 -6.60
C CYS A 109 -3.09 -6.79 -7.15
N ALA A 110 -2.43 -7.90 -7.49
CA ALA A 110 -3.13 -9.10 -7.96
C ALA A 110 -4.07 -9.71 -6.88
N GLY A 111 -3.53 -10.07 -5.71
CA GLY A 111 -4.30 -10.72 -4.64
C GLY A 111 -4.73 -9.80 -3.49
N GLY A 112 -4.28 -8.55 -3.47
CA GLY A 112 -4.59 -7.60 -2.39
C GLY A 112 -3.90 -7.88 -1.05
N SER A 113 -2.98 -8.85 -1.02
CA SER A 113 -2.30 -9.35 0.17
C SER A 113 -0.91 -8.72 0.34
N ASP A 114 0.04 -9.09 -0.52
CA ASP A 114 1.47 -8.86 -0.32
C ASP A 114 1.87 -7.41 -0.59
N ARG A 115 1.83 -6.98 -1.87
CA ARG A 115 2.23 -5.62 -2.29
C ARG A 115 1.29 -4.56 -1.71
N THR A 116 -0.01 -4.83 -1.74
CA THR A 116 -1.02 -3.98 -1.12
C THR A 116 -0.81 -3.90 0.40
N GLY A 117 -0.44 -5.01 1.04
CA GLY A 117 -0.12 -5.03 2.47
C GLY A 117 1.10 -4.17 2.80
N LEU A 118 2.16 -4.26 1.99
CA LEU A 118 3.33 -3.37 2.13
C LEU A 118 2.92 -1.90 2.00
N ALA A 119 2.15 -1.54 0.98
CA ALA A 119 1.68 -0.16 0.77
C ALA A 119 0.89 0.38 1.97
N VAL A 120 -0.01 -0.44 2.52
CA VAL A 120 -0.80 -0.08 3.71
C VAL A 120 0.09 0.06 4.95
N SER A 121 1.02 -0.85 5.17
CA SER A 121 1.98 -0.76 6.29
C SER A 121 2.84 0.51 6.20
N LEU A 122 3.34 0.83 5.00
CA LEU A 122 4.09 2.06 4.75
C LEU A 122 3.24 3.31 5.04
N TYR A 123 1.99 3.33 4.59
CA TYR A 123 1.07 4.44 4.88
C TYR A 123 0.85 4.62 6.39
N MET A 124 0.54 3.54 7.11
CA MET A 124 0.27 3.59 8.55
C MET A 124 1.49 4.09 9.34
N TYR A 125 2.69 3.63 8.99
CA TYR A 125 3.91 4.04 9.67
C TYR A 125 4.41 5.43 9.21
N GLY A 126 4.59 5.62 7.91
CA GLY A 126 5.26 6.79 7.33
C GLY A 126 4.36 8.03 7.16
N ILE A 127 3.04 7.88 7.18
CA ILE A 127 2.08 9.01 7.07
C ILE A 127 1.23 9.13 8.33
N LYS A 128 0.64 8.05 8.82
CA LYS A 128 -0.19 8.08 10.04
C LYS A 128 0.61 8.03 11.34
N GLN A 129 1.93 7.84 11.26
CA GLN A 129 2.84 7.81 12.42
C GLN A 129 2.44 6.79 13.49
N GLN A 130 1.78 5.70 13.10
CA GLN A 130 1.54 4.58 14.00
C GLN A 130 2.86 3.87 14.31
N ASP A 131 2.93 3.20 15.46
CA ASP A 131 4.10 2.36 15.76
C ASP A 131 4.22 1.19 14.78
N ALA A 132 5.46 0.70 14.65
CA ALA A 132 5.81 -0.37 13.72
C ALA A 132 4.94 -1.62 13.88
N LYS A 133 4.58 -1.98 15.12
CA LYS A 133 3.78 -3.18 15.41
C LYS A 133 2.36 -3.05 14.87
N HIS A 134 1.74 -1.88 15.01
CA HIS A 134 0.40 -1.63 14.44
C HIS A 134 0.44 -1.53 12.92
N ALA A 135 1.43 -0.81 12.37
CA ALA A 135 1.56 -0.67 10.93
C ALA A 135 1.78 -2.02 10.22
N LYS A 136 2.56 -2.94 10.81
CA LYS A 136 2.82 -4.28 10.24
C LYS A 136 1.56 -5.13 10.03
N LYS A 137 0.44 -4.80 10.68
CA LYS A 137 -0.85 -5.50 10.48
C LYS A 137 -1.37 -5.42 9.04
N GLY A 138 -0.90 -4.46 8.23
CA GLY A 138 -1.17 -4.39 6.80
C GLY A 138 -0.70 -5.66 6.04
N LEU A 139 0.37 -6.29 6.53
CA LEU A 139 0.95 -7.56 6.10
C LEU A 139 0.54 -8.69 7.05
N SER A 140 -0.73 -9.09 7.01
CA SER A 140 -1.24 -10.14 7.91
C SER A 140 -1.94 -11.25 7.17
N LEU A 141 -2.03 -12.41 7.85
CA LEU A 141 -2.86 -13.54 7.43
C LEU A 141 -4.31 -13.11 7.18
N PHE A 142 -4.79 -12.09 7.91
CA PHE A 142 -6.10 -11.50 7.71
C PHE A 142 -6.28 -10.82 6.34
N TYR A 143 -5.21 -10.57 5.58
CA TYR A 143 -5.32 -10.09 4.20
C TYR A 143 -4.86 -11.13 3.17
N GLY A 144 -4.65 -12.38 3.60
CA GLY A 144 -4.11 -13.46 2.79
C GLY A 144 -2.58 -13.41 2.59
N HIS A 145 -1.87 -12.55 3.32
CA HIS A 145 -0.41 -12.50 3.26
C HIS A 145 0.19 -13.65 4.07
N PHE A 146 0.84 -14.60 3.40
CA PHE A 146 1.41 -15.80 4.00
C PHE A 146 2.89 -15.97 3.57
N PRO A 147 3.86 -15.49 4.38
CA PRO A 147 5.29 -15.48 4.01
C PRO A 147 6.04 -16.76 4.44
N TYR A 148 5.34 -17.85 4.72
CA TYR A 148 5.94 -19.10 5.22
C TYR A 148 6.06 -20.18 4.13
N LEU A 149 6.69 -21.31 4.49
CA LEU A 149 6.93 -22.45 3.62
C LEU A 149 7.78 -22.08 2.40
N TRP A 150 7.18 -22.13 1.21
CA TRP A 150 7.85 -21.95 -0.08
C TRP A 150 7.55 -20.56 -0.66
N SER A 151 6.81 -19.74 0.08
CA SER A 151 6.44 -18.39 -0.33
C SER A 151 7.64 -17.45 -0.25
N LYS A 152 7.95 -16.78 -1.37
CA LYS A 152 8.97 -15.73 -1.42
C LYS A 152 8.41 -14.35 -1.00
N THR A 153 7.17 -14.29 -0.52
CA THR A 153 6.50 -13.01 -0.19
C THR A 153 7.00 -12.37 1.10
N GLY A 154 7.84 -13.07 1.88
CA GLY A 154 8.60 -12.46 2.98
C GLY A 154 9.53 -11.32 2.54
N ALA A 155 9.73 -11.12 1.23
CA ALA A 155 10.32 -9.91 0.69
C ALA A 155 9.56 -8.63 1.09
N MET A 156 8.23 -8.69 1.23
CA MET A 156 7.43 -7.54 1.64
C MET A 156 7.64 -7.18 3.12
N ASP A 157 7.74 -8.19 4.00
CA ASP A 157 8.12 -7.96 5.40
C ASP A 157 9.49 -7.31 5.50
N ARG A 158 10.50 -7.85 4.82
CA ARG A 158 11.86 -7.30 4.83
C ARG A 158 11.93 -5.89 4.27
N SER A 159 11.15 -5.60 3.22
CA SER A 159 11.04 -4.24 2.68
C SER A 159 10.52 -3.26 3.74
N PHE A 160 9.48 -3.65 4.47
CA PHE A 160 8.91 -2.81 5.53
C PHE A 160 9.88 -2.66 6.73
N ASP A 161 10.52 -3.74 7.15
CA ASP A 161 11.50 -3.72 8.24
C ASP A 161 12.72 -2.83 7.87
N ASN A 162 13.20 -2.91 6.63
CA ASN A 162 14.25 -2.03 6.10
C ASN A 162 13.82 -0.56 6.09
N PHE A 163 12.57 -0.27 5.71
CA PHE A 163 12.02 1.09 5.74
C PHE A 163 12.02 1.66 7.16
N ILE A 164 11.56 0.89 8.14
CA ILE A 164 11.56 1.29 9.56
C ILE A 164 12.99 1.60 10.00
N TYR A 165 13.92 0.68 9.75
CA TYR A 165 15.32 0.82 10.13
C TYR A 165 15.93 2.12 9.60
N LEU A 166 15.79 2.39 8.30
CA LEU A 166 16.33 3.61 7.68
C LEU A 166 15.65 4.87 8.21
N HIS A 167 14.33 4.81 8.44
CA HIS A 167 13.58 5.94 8.97
C HIS A 167 14.01 6.29 10.40
N GLU A 168 14.23 5.30 11.26
CA GLU A 168 14.72 5.50 12.63
C GLU A 168 16.15 6.06 12.65
N GLN A 169 17.05 5.52 11.83
CA GLN A 169 18.42 6.04 11.68
C GLN A 169 18.42 7.52 11.27
N SER A 170 17.58 7.89 10.29
CA SER A 170 17.47 9.27 9.84
C SER A 170 17.02 10.24 10.95
N LYS A 171 16.16 9.79 11.86
CA LYS A 171 15.71 10.58 13.04
C LYS A 171 16.86 10.76 14.02
N VAL A 172 17.60 9.70 14.33
CA VAL A 172 18.76 9.76 15.22
C VAL A 172 19.81 10.73 14.68
N THR A 173 20.20 10.60 13.41
CA THR A 173 21.17 11.50 12.77
C THR A 173 20.71 12.95 12.75
N ARG A 174 19.39 13.21 12.63
CA ARG A 174 18.84 14.57 12.71
C ARG A 174 18.96 15.14 14.13
N ILE A 175 18.58 14.36 15.14
CA ILE A 175 18.69 14.77 16.56
C ILE A 175 20.14 15.06 16.94
N GLU A 176 21.09 14.23 16.50
CA GLU A 176 22.52 14.46 16.76
C GLU A 176 23.05 15.73 16.09
N ARG A 177 22.63 16.00 14.84
CA ARG A 177 22.95 17.26 14.16
C ARG A 177 22.40 18.47 14.90
N ASP A 178 21.13 18.43 15.31
CA ASP A 178 20.47 19.54 15.98
C ASP A 178 21.12 19.83 17.36
N LYS A 179 21.51 18.79 18.11
CA LYS A 179 22.29 18.94 19.36
C LYS A 179 23.65 19.59 19.12
N ASN A 180 24.36 19.20 18.06
CA ASN A 180 25.67 19.76 17.74
C ASN A 180 25.59 21.25 17.33
N ILE A 181 24.55 21.65 16.58
CA ILE A 181 24.29 23.06 16.22
C ILE A 181 24.00 23.89 17.47
N SER A 182 23.14 23.41 18.38
CA SER A 182 22.81 24.11 19.63
C SER A 182 24.06 24.31 20.51
N LYS A 183 24.92 23.28 20.64
CA LYS A 183 26.18 23.37 21.39
C LYS A 183 27.17 24.39 20.80
N PHE A 184 27.16 24.58 19.48
CA PHE A 184 27.99 25.59 18.82
C PHE A 184 27.48 27.01 19.02
N GLN A 185 26.16 27.21 19.07
CA GLN A 185 25.54 28.52 19.32
C GLN A 185 25.68 29.00 20.77
N ILE A 186 25.71 28.10 21.75
CA ILE A 186 25.90 28.46 23.19
C ILE A 186 27.36 28.84 23.51
N LYS A 187 28.31 28.50 22.65
CA LYS A 187 29.75 28.79 22.83
C LYS A 187 30.21 30.12 22.20
N ARG A 188 29.30 30.93 21.67
CA ARG A 188 29.54 32.30 21.19
C ARG A 188 28.82 33.29 22.09
#